data_AF-A0AAV8WIR6-F1
#
_entry.id   AF-A0AAV8WIR6-F1
#
_cell.length_a   1.000
_cell.length_b   1.000
_cell.length_c   1.000
_cell.angle_alpha   90.00
_cell.angle_beta   90.00
_cell.angle_gamma   90.00
#
_symmetry.space_group_name_H-M   'P 1'
#
loop_
_entity.id
_entity.type
_entity.pdbx_description
1 polymer ?
#
loop_
_entity_poly.entity_id
_entity_poly.type
_entity_poly.pdbx_seq_one_letter_code
_entity_poly.pdbx_strand_id
1 'polypeptide(L)'
;MSHVWSWIVCDGNIDPEWVESLNSVLDDNRLLSLPSGWRIQFGPNVNFLFETHDLSCASPATISRMGIIFLSEEDLDMNNYMENFFNKLPEAQRSILEPLVSDYFLKGKILFI
;
A
#
# COMPACT_ATOMS: atom_id res chain seq x y z
N MET A 1 25.19 17.37 9.48
CA MET A 1 24.12 17.40 8.46
C MET A 1 22.98 16.56 8.96
N SER A 2 21.75 17.08 8.95
CA SER A 2 20.54 16.37 9.36
C SER A 2 20.38 15.04 8.63
N HIS A 3 20.16 13.95 9.37
CA HIS A 3 19.77 12.64 8.84
C HIS A 3 18.35 12.72 8.27
N VAL A 4 18.22 13.23 7.04
CA VAL A 4 16.94 13.31 6.35
C VAL A 4 16.69 11.99 5.65
N TRP A 5 15.60 11.32 5.99
CA TRP A 5 15.08 10.17 5.27
C TRP A 5 14.02 10.63 4.28
N SER A 6 14.15 10.21 3.03
CA SER A 6 13.23 10.60 1.96
C SER A 6 12.47 9.37 1.46
N TRP A 7 11.15 9.48 1.39
CA TRP A 7 10.29 8.41 0.89
C TRP A 7 9.62 8.91 -0.38
N ILE A 8 9.77 8.15 -1.46
CA ILE A 8 9.10 8.39 -2.73
C ILE A 8 7.99 7.34 -2.82
N VAL A 9 6.74 7.82 -2.79
CA VAL A 9 5.56 6.97 -2.84
C VAL A 9 4.98 7.02 -4.24
N CYS A 10 4.85 5.84 -4.86
CA CYS A 10 4.23 5.64 -6.15
C CYS A 10 2.92 4.87 -5.92
N ASP A 11 1.81 5.60 -5.92
CA ASP A 11 0.45 5.05 -5.79
C ASP A 11 -0.17 4.93 -7.19
N GLY A 12 -0.34 3.71 -7.65
CA GLY A 12 -0.92 3.41 -8.96
C GLY A 12 -0.53 2.03 -9.49
N ASN A 13 -1.20 1.64 -10.58
CA ASN A 13 -0.94 0.37 -11.24
C ASN A 13 0.49 0.28 -11.75
N ILE A 14 1.08 -0.91 -11.62
CA ILE A 14 2.43 -1.18 -12.11
C ILE A 14 2.37 -1.59 -13.58
N ASP A 15 2.86 -0.71 -14.46
CA ASP A 15 3.06 -1.02 -15.87
C ASP A 15 4.52 -1.41 -16.15
N PRO A 16 4.76 -2.38 -17.06
CA PRO A 16 6.11 -2.85 -17.36
C PRO A 16 7.04 -1.72 -17.83
N GLU A 17 6.53 -0.78 -18.64
CA GLU A 17 7.35 0.26 -19.28
C GLU A 17 8.04 1.19 -18.26
N TRP A 18 7.31 1.64 -17.23
CA TRP A 18 7.88 2.54 -16.24
C TRP A 18 8.62 1.77 -15.14
N VAL A 19 8.16 0.58 -14.75
CA VAL A 19 8.81 -0.20 -13.69
C VAL A 19 10.20 -0.66 -14.15
N GLU A 20 10.36 -0.99 -15.44
CA GLU A 20 11.66 -1.36 -16.01
C GLU A 20 12.67 -0.21 -15.95
N SER A 21 12.20 1.02 -16.15
CA SER A 21 13.02 2.23 -16.05
C SER A 21 13.55 2.44 -14.62
N LEU A 22 12.87 1.89 -13.61
CA LEU A 22 13.28 1.96 -12.20
C LEU A 22 14.15 0.78 -11.74
N ASN A 23 14.36 -0.25 -12.55
CA ASN A 23 15.16 -1.41 -12.13
C ASN A 23 16.57 -1.02 -11.63
N SER A 24 17.23 -0.06 -12.29
CA SER A 24 18.56 0.42 -11.87
C SER A 24 18.54 1.25 -10.59
N VAL A 25 17.38 1.81 -10.24
CA VAL A 25 17.14 2.52 -8.98
C VAL A 25 16.92 1.54 -7.83
N LEU A 26 16.25 0.42 -8.11
CA LEU A 26 15.90 -0.62 -7.15
C LEU A 26 17.04 -1.62 -6.91
N ASP A 27 18.02 -1.69 -7.82
CA ASP A 27 19.24 -2.49 -7.64
C ASP A 27 20.26 -1.79 -6.70
N ASP A 28 21.35 -2.48 -6.37
CA ASP A 28 22.42 -1.99 -5.48
C ASP A 28 23.04 -0.67 -5.95
N ASN A 29 22.96 -0.39 -7.26
CA ASN A 29 23.49 0.82 -7.88
C ASN A 29 22.72 2.10 -7.51
N ARG A 30 21.43 1.99 -7.13
CA ARG A 30 20.55 3.12 -6.76
C ARG A 30 20.62 4.31 -7.74
N LEU A 31 20.57 4.02 -9.04
CA LEU A 31 20.85 4.98 -10.10
C LEU A 31 19.66 5.15 -11.05
N LEU A 32 19.13 6.37 -11.15
CA LEU A 32 18.13 6.75 -12.16
C LEU A 32 18.82 7.29 -13.41
N SER A 33 18.55 6.67 -14.55
CA SER A 33 19.07 7.10 -15.85
C SER A 33 17.94 7.74 -16.66
N LEU A 34 18.11 9.00 -17.02
CA LEU A 34 17.16 9.74 -17.84
C LEU A 34 17.49 9.55 -19.34
N PRO A 35 16.48 9.59 -20.24
CA PRO A 35 16.70 9.50 -21.69
C PRO A 35 17.62 10.60 -22.25
N SER A 36 17.75 11.74 -21.55
CA SER A 36 18.70 12.81 -21.87
C SER A 36 20.17 12.43 -21.64
N GLY A 37 20.43 11.25 -21.07
CA GLY A 37 21.75 10.79 -20.66
C GLY A 37 22.15 11.21 -19.24
N TRP A 38 21.30 11.97 -18.54
CA TRP A 38 21.55 12.37 -17.16
C TRP A 38 21.38 11.19 -16.20
N ARG A 39 22.22 11.16 -15.18
CA ARG A 39 22.24 10.09 -14.17
C ARG A 39 22.15 10.69 -12.79
N ILE A 40 21.17 10.23 -12.02
CA ILE A 40 20.90 10.69 -10.66
C ILE A 40 21.11 9.51 -9.73
N GLN A 41 22.09 9.60 -8.83
CA GLN A 41 22.36 8.56 -7.84
C GLN A 41 21.66 8.90 -6.53
N PHE A 42 20.89 7.96 -6.00
CA PHE A 42 20.21 8.11 -4.72
C PHE A 42 21.11 7.66 -3.57
N GLY A 43 21.06 8.41 -2.47
CA GLY A 43 21.71 8.02 -1.23
C GLY A 43 20.98 6.87 -0.53
N PRO A 44 21.61 6.24 0.48
CA PRO A 44 21.00 5.16 1.27
C PRO A 44 19.80 5.62 2.10
N ASN A 45 19.59 6.94 2.23
CA ASN A 45 18.50 7.56 2.96
C ASN A 45 17.19 7.68 2.16
N VAL A 46 17.20 7.27 0.88
CA VAL A 46 16.03 7.31 -0.01
C VAL A 46 15.40 5.92 -0.08
N ASN A 47 14.09 5.85 0.15
CA ASN A 47 13.28 4.65 0.01
C ASN A 47 12.16 4.87 -1.01
N PHE A 48 11.83 3.81 -1.74
CA PHE A 48 10.70 3.77 -2.65
C PHE A 48 9.61 2.88 -2.05
N LEU A 49 8.37 3.36 -2.08
CA LEU A 49 7.19 2.62 -1.69
C LEU A 49 6.23 2.58 -2.87
N PHE A 50 5.81 1.38 -3.26
CA PHE A 50 4.84 1.17 -4.33
C PHE A 50 3.55 0.64 -3.71
N GLU A 51 2.45 1.34 -3.97
CA GLU A 51 1.10 0.87 -3.65
C GLU A 51 0.45 0.49 -4.98
N THR A 52 0.12 -0.80 -5.13
CA THR A 52 -0.55 -1.34 -6.31
C THR A 52 -1.59 -2.37 -5.89
N HIS A 53 -2.66 -2.48 -6.68
CA HIS A 53 -3.68 -3.49 -6.49
C HIS A 53 -3.17 -4.90 -6.82
N ASP A 54 -2.37 -5.03 -7.89
CA ASP A 54 -1.76 -6.29 -8.27
C ASP A 54 -0.41 -6.10 -8.97
N LEU A 55 0.33 -7.20 -9.08
CA LEU A 55 1.65 -7.29 -9.70
C LEU A 55 1.59 -8.11 -11.00
N SER A 56 0.41 -8.25 -11.62
CA SER A 56 0.22 -9.15 -12.78
C SER A 56 1.10 -8.79 -13.98
N CYS A 57 1.42 -7.50 -14.14
CA CYS A 57 2.27 -6.99 -15.20
C CYS A 57 3.75 -6.87 -14.80
N ALA A 58 4.11 -7.09 -13.53
CA ALA A 58 5.49 -6.97 -13.08
C ALA A 58 6.28 -8.26 -13.41
N SER A 59 7.49 -8.10 -13.95
CA SER A 59 8.36 -9.25 -14.21
C SER A 59 8.92 -9.84 -12.90
N PRO A 60 9.16 -11.16 -12.81
CA PRO A 60 9.76 -11.79 -11.62
C PRO A 60 11.09 -11.16 -11.21
N ALA A 61 11.86 -10.64 -12.17
CA ALA A 61 13.13 -9.94 -11.92
C ALA A 61 12.94 -8.59 -11.20
N THR A 62 11.82 -7.90 -11.46
CA THR A 62 11.49 -6.64 -10.76
C THR A 62 11.08 -6.97 -9.33
N ILE A 63 10.18 -7.94 -9.18
CA ILE A 63 9.65 -8.44 -7.90
C ILE A 63 10.79 -8.93 -6.99
N SER A 64 11.80 -9.62 -7.52
CA SER A 64 12.92 -10.13 -6.72
C SER A 64 13.82 -9.05 -6.11
N ARG A 65 13.74 -7.81 -6.60
CA ARG A 65 14.54 -6.67 -6.11
C ARG A 65 13.80 -5.86 -5.05
N MET A 66 12.53 -6.17 -4.76
CA MET A 66 11.68 -5.40 -3.86
C MET A 66 11.23 -6.25 -2.66
N GLY A 67 11.10 -5.61 -1.51
CA GLY A 67 10.37 -6.18 -0.39
C GLY A 67 8.86 -6.06 -0.68
N ILE A 68 8.13 -7.17 -0.56
CA ILE A 68 6.69 -7.20 -0.84
C ILE A 68 5.94 -7.48 0.47
N ILE A 69 4.96 -6.63 0.74
CA ILE A 69 3.98 -6.84 1.80
C ILE A 69 2.67 -7.17 1.10
N PHE A 70 2.15 -8.36 1.39
CA PHE A 70 0.84 -8.80 0.89
C PHE A 70 -0.20 -8.59 1.99
N LEU A 71 -1.32 -7.98 1.63
CA LEU A 71 -2.47 -7.77 2.51
C LEU A 71 -3.65 -8.52 1.89
N SER A 72 -4.20 -9.48 2.63
CA SER A 72 -5.38 -10.25 2.23
C SER A 72 -6.64 -9.73 2.90
N GLU A 73 -7.81 -10.12 2.39
CA GLU A 73 -9.09 -9.81 3.03
C GLU A 73 -9.22 -10.44 4.42
N GLU A 74 -8.54 -11.57 4.66
CA GLU A 74 -8.52 -12.25 5.97
C GLU A 74 -7.73 -11.46 7.01
N ASP A 75 -6.78 -10.62 6.58
CA ASP A 75 -6.01 -9.74 7.47
C ASP A 75 -6.82 -8.51 7.91
N LEU A 76 -7.98 -8.24 7.28
CA LEU A 76 -8.84 -7.11 7.59
C LEU A 76 -9.89 -7.47 8.64
N ASP A 77 -9.63 -7.12 9.90
CA ASP A 77 -10.62 -7.23 10.96
C ASP A 77 -11.70 -6.14 10.86
N MET A 78 -12.77 -6.48 10.15
CA MET A 78 -13.94 -5.63 10.00
C MET A 78 -14.56 -5.23 11.35
N ASN A 79 -14.48 -6.05 12.40
CA ASN A 79 -15.04 -5.70 13.71
C ASN A 79 -14.27 -4.55 14.34
N ASN A 80 -12.93 -4.61 14.32
CA ASN A 80 -12.07 -3.53 14.81
C ASN A 80 -12.26 -2.24 14.00
N TYR A 81 -12.44 -2.35 12.68
CA TYR A 81 -12.73 -1.18 11.84
C TYR A 81 -14.07 -0.54 12.23
N MET A 82 -15.11 -1.35 12.42
CA MET A 82 -16.45 -0.89 12.79
C MET A 82 -16.47 -0.29 14.20
N GLU A 83 -15.78 -0.89 15.17
CA GLU A 83 -15.67 -0.33 16.52
C GLU A 83 -15.02 1.06 16.50
N ASN A 84 -13.91 1.21 15.77
CA ASN A 84 -13.25 2.49 15.58
C ASN A 84 -14.15 3.53 14.88
N PHE A 85 -14.97 3.09 13.92
CA PHE A 85 -15.95 3.95 13.26
C PHE A 85 -17.01 4.45 14.26
N PHE A 86 -17.60 3.56 15.07
CA PHE A 86 -18.59 3.94 16.09
C PHE A 86 -18.02 4.84 17.17
N ASN A 87 -16.76 4.64 17.56
CA ASN A 87 -16.07 5.50 18.53
C ASN A 87 -15.88 6.95 18.04
N LYS A 88 -15.94 7.19 16.73
CA LYS A 88 -15.85 8.54 16.14
C LYS A 88 -17.21 9.24 15.98
N LEU A 89 -18.31 8.52 16.18
CA LEU A 89 -19.66 9.09 16.04
C LEU A 89 -20.11 9.81 17.32
N PRO A 90 -20.94 10.86 17.19
CA PRO A 90 -21.66 11.42 18.33
C PRO A 90 -22.52 10.35 19.04
N GLU A 91 -22.61 10.44 20.36
CA GLU A 91 -23.29 9.44 21.20
C GLU A 91 -24.73 9.15 20.75
N ALA A 92 -25.49 10.18 20.39
CA ALA A 92 -26.87 10.04 19.90
C ALA A 92 -26.98 9.22 18.59
N GLN A 93 -25.96 9.24 17.74
CA GLN A 93 -25.92 8.45 16.51
C GLN A 93 -25.41 7.03 16.78
N ARG A 94 -24.38 6.91 17.62
CA ARG A 94 -23.82 5.63 18.05
C ARG A 94 -24.88 4.73 18.69
N SER A 95 -25.66 5.28 19.62
CA SER A 95 -26.71 4.52 20.34
C SER A 95 -27.78 3.92 19.42
N ILE A 96 -27.97 4.49 18.23
CA ILE A 96 -28.93 4.01 17.23
C ILE A 96 -28.25 3.06 16.24
N LEU A 97 -27.08 3.44 15.72
CA LEU A 97 -26.44 2.74 14.60
C LEU A 97 -25.65 1.49 15.02
N GLU A 98 -24.97 1.51 16.16
CA GLU A 98 -24.14 0.39 16.63
C GLU A 98 -24.95 -0.91 16.82
N PRO A 99 -26.14 -0.89 17.48
CA PRO A 99 -26.97 -2.10 17.59
C PRO A 99 -27.48 -2.59 16.24
N LEU A 100 -27.96 -1.67 15.38
CA LEU A 100 -28.53 -2.02 14.08
C LEU A 100 -27.49 -2.66 13.16
N VAL A 101 -26.29 -2.08 13.09
CA VAL A 101 -25.22 -2.62 12.24
C VAL A 101 -24.70 -3.94 12.80
N SER A 102 -24.59 -4.08 14.12
CA SER A 102 -24.18 -5.34 14.73
C SER A 102 -25.18 -6.47 14.47
N ASP A 103 -26.48 -6.19 14.58
CA ASP A 103 -27.52 -7.19 14.43
C ASP A 103 -27.83 -7.56 12.97
N TYR A 104 -27.78 -6.61 12.03
CA TYR A 104 -28.15 -6.86 10.64
C TYR A 104 -26.94 -7.07 9.70
N PHE A 105 -25.83 -6.37 9.92
CA PHE A 105 -24.68 -6.39 9.00
C PHE A 105 -23.62 -7.43 9.41
N LEU A 106 -23.25 -7.46 10.70
CA LEU A 106 -22.20 -8.37 11.17
C LEU A 106 -22.70 -9.80 11.38
N LYS A 107 -23.90 -9.99 11.94
CA LYS A 107 -24.53 -11.32 12.02
C LYS A 107 -24.96 -11.87 10.67
N GLY A 108 -25.37 -11.00 9.73
CA GLY A 108 -25.78 -11.39 8.37
C GLY A 108 -24.65 -11.97 7.52
N LYS A 109 -23.39 -11.59 7.78
CA LYS A 109 -22.20 -12.13 7.09
C LYS A 109 -21.88 -13.59 7.45
N ILE A 110 -22.41 -14.14 8.54
CA ILE A 110 -22.24 -15.56 8.91
C ILE A 110 -23.12 -16.49 8.04
N LEU A 111 -24.06 -15.94 7.26
CA LEU A 111 -25.01 -16.75 6.47
C LEU A 111 -24.71 -16.83 4.96
N PHE A 112 -23.67 -16.15 4.45
CA PHE A 112 -23.37 -16.11 3.02
C PHE A 112 -21.91 -16.45 2.66
N ILE A 113 -21.22 -17.19 3.53
CA ILE A 113 -19.96 -17.88 3.17
C ILE A 113 -20.23 -19.38 3.07
#